data_AF-A0A928RP05-F1
#
_entry.id   AF-A0A928RP05-F1
#
_cell.length_a   1.000
_cell.length_b   1.000
_cell.length_c   1.000
_cell.angle_alpha   90.00
_cell.angle_beta   90.00
_cell.angle_gamma   90.00
#
_symmetry.space_group_name_H-M   'P 1'
#
loop_
_entity.id
_entity.type
_entity.pdbx_description
1 polymer ?
#
loop_
_entity_poly.entity_id
_entity_poly.type
_entity_poly.pdbx_seq_one_letter_code
_entity_poly.pdbx_strand_id
1 'polypeptide(L)'
;MDKDLKIMVEEVFAQAKEGVINYDASLGAWTYLIKFFPRIENNNVGAFYPSLEIQNYELFLEKLDSYLDVAKNFYRRDKDYFGLTQKGYVQKLIVDLVANATNYDLSNFLPYIDKRRKMLQEIPVKQVFDLGQYTAKIDIKEPTPIKANLDCHFWGRITKNTSNLEGPYNFETIVIHQLERFVLPTVTFGIVEDNAYVYAVQGQKEIQKNFLSTCLQSHFKQANKGVTNKMSFIRNITPSSLIALTLFGAYLKQNGVKTIIAPDFLPIRQKSREDLSLAKSKNPEARQVAEETEEKIQNNTINKFMYLFMRYNHHFTQSEIDYDETKREMSLTLAETTEKPEENIIYDIEETAVKSFKIDKSMQDYLYFG
;
A
#
# COMPACT_ATOMS: atom_id res chain seq x y z
N MET A 1 -5.63 29.00 -17.18
CA MET A 1 -6.34 27.87 -16.55
C MET A 1 -7.34 27.30 -17.54
N ASP A 2 -7.33 26.00 -17.75
CA ASP A 2 -8.20 25.31 -18.70
C ASP A 2 -9.67 25.39 -18.24
N LYS A 3 -10.54 25.99 -19.07
CA LYS A 3 -11.98 26.08 -18.77
C LYS A 3 -12.61 24.69 -18.66
N ASP A 4 -12.06 23.70 -19.37
CA ASP A 4 -12.59 22.34 -19.39
C ASP A 4 -12.31 21.63 -18.06
N LEU A 5 -11.18 21.91 -17.40
CA LEU A 5 -10.86 21.33 -16.09
C LEU A 5 -11.86 21.77 -15.02
N LYS A 6 -12.19 23.06 -14.97
CA LYS A 6 -13.16 23.61 -14.02
C LYS A 6 -14.52 22.93 -14.17
N ILE A 7 -15.01 22.80 -15.40
CA ILE A 7 -16.27 22.12 -15.70
C ILE A 7 -16.22 20.65 -15.24
N MET A 8 -15.14 19.93 -15.54
CA MET A 8 -14.98 18.53 -15.11
C MET A 8 -14.97 18.37 -13.58
N VAL A 9 -14.33 19.29 -12.86
CA VAL A 9 -14.33 19.30 -11.38
C VAL A 9 -15.73 19.54 -10.83
N GLU A 10 -16.44 20.55 -11.36
CA GLU A 10 -17.80 20.87 -10.94
C GLU A 10 -18.77 19.70 -11.17
N GLU A 11 -18.64 18.99 -12.30
CA GLU A 11 -19.41 17.77 -12.59
C GLU A 11 -19.09 16.63 -11.63
N VAL A 12 -17.81 16.40 -11.31
CA VAL A 12 -17.40 15.39 -10.31
C VAL A 12 -17.99 15.73 -8.94
N PHE A 13 -17.91 17.01 -8.54
CA PHE A 13 -18.43 17.49 -7.27
C PHE A 13 -19.95 17.39 -7.17
N ALA A 14 -20.68 17.65 -8.26
CA ALA A 14 -22.12 17.46 -8.31
C ALA A 14 -22.49 15.98 -8.11
N GLN A 15 -21.82 15.07 -8.85
CA GLN A 15 -22.08 13.63 -8.74
C GLN A 15 -21.67 13.03 -7.39
N ALA A 16 -20.55 13.50 -6.81
CA ALA A 16 -20.08 13.04 -5.50
C ALA A 16 -21.06 13.35 -4.37
N LYS A 17 -21.82 14.45 -4.44
CA LYS A 17 -22.86 14.77 -3.45
C LYS A 17 -24.01 13.75 -3.47
N GLU A 18 -24.36 13.26 -4.65
CA GLU A 18 -25.36 12.20 -4.85
C GLU A 18 -24.83 10.82 -4.44
N GLY A 19 -23.50 10.67 -4.31
CA GLY A 19 -22.84 9.43 -3.89
C GLY A 19 -22.62 8.43 -5.00
N VAL A 20 -22.90 8.82 -6.25
CA VAL A 20 -22.75 7.97 -7.43
C VAL A 20 -22.07 8.78 -8.53
N ILE A 21 -20.86 8.36 -8.90
CA ILE A 21 -20.09 8.99 -9.97
C ILE A 21 -20.09 8.07 -11.18
N ASN A 22 -20.53 8.59 -12.31
CA ASN A 22 -20.50 7.91 -13.60
C ASN A 22 -19.39 8.51 -14.45
N TYR A 23 -18.45 7.68 -14.89
CA TYR A 23 -17.45 8.10 -15.86
C TYR A 23 -17.94 7.89 -17.27
N ASP A 24 -17.63 8.86 -18.13
CA ASP A 24 -17.84 8.75 -19.55
C ASP A 24 -16.90 7.67 -20.14
N ALA A 25 -17.51 6.64 -20.74
CA ALA A 25 -16.83 5.44 -21.19
C ALA A 25 -17.44 4.94 -22.50
N SER A 26 -16.58 4.51 -23.42
CA SER A 26 -17.00 4.08 -24.76
C SER A 26 -17.75 2.75 -24.78
N LEU A 27 -17.66 1.97 -23.70
CA LEU A 27 -18.23 0.62 -23.57
C LEU A 27 -19.35 0.54 -22.49
N GLY A 28 -19.93 1.68 -22.13
CA GLY A 28 -20.92 1.80 -21.06
C GLY A 28 -20.32 2.41 -19.79
N ALA A 29 -21.11 3.22 -19.08
CA ALA A 29 -20.62 4.01 -17.94
C ALA A 29 -20.13 3.11 -16.80
N TRP A 30 -18.93 3.40 -16.28
CA TRP A 30 -18.51 2.84 -15.00
C TRP A 30 -19.13 3.66 -13.87
N THR A 31 -19.79 2.98 -12.94
CA THR A 31 -20.42 3.61 -11.78
C THR A 31 -19.62 3.31 -10.53
N TYR A 32 -19.24 4.36 -9.80
CA TYR A 32 -18.54 4.28 -8.52
C TYR A 32 -19.39 4.89 -7.42
N LEU A 33 -19.53 4.15 -6.31
CA LEU A 33 -20.23 4.62 -5.12
C LEU A 33 -19.29 5.47 -4.27
N ILE A 34 -19.08 6.73 -4.65
CA ILE A 34 -18.17 7.64 -3.96
C ILE A 34 -18.95 8.87 -3.53
N LYS A 35 -18.94 9.12 -2.21
CA LYS A 35 -19.66 10.23 -1.59
C LYS A 35 -18.75 11.12 -0.76
N PHE A 36 -18.68 12.39 -1.12
CA PHE A 36 -18.02 13.44 -0.36
C PHE A 36 -18.63 14.81 -0.65
N PHE A 37 -18.39 15.77 0.23
CA PHE A 37 -18.95 17.12 0.12
C PHE A 37 -17.84 18.15 -0.05
N PRO A 38 -17.73 18.83 -1.21
CA PRO A 38 -16.81 19.94 -1.36
C PRO A 38 -17.34 21.17 -0.62
N ARG A 39 -16.48 21.76 0.21
CA ARG A 39 -16.71 23.02 0.92
C ARG A 39 -15.76 24.06 0.38
N ILE A 40 -16.28 24.86 -0.54
CA ILE A 40 -15.52 25.89 -1.22
C ILE A 40 -15.76 27.20 -0.48
N GLU A 41 -14.68 27.83 -0.02
CA GLU A 41 -14.69 29.18 0.54
C GLU A 41 -15.72 29.37 1.66
N ASN A 42 -15.75 28.43 2.62
CA ASN A 42 -16.61 28.43 3.81
C ASN A 42 -18.12 28.29 3.56
N ASN A 43 -18.53 27.73 2.42
CA ASN A 43 -19.93 27.33 2.24
C ASN A 43 -20.28 26.16 3.16
N ASN A 44 -20.99 26.46 4.25
CA ASN A 44 -21.40 25.49 5.26
C ASN A 44 -22.45 24.52 4.71
N VAL A 45 -22.03 23.30 4.40
CA VAL A 45 -22.93 22.15 4.24
C VAL A 45 -22.66 21.21 5.41
N GLY A 46 -23.64 21.13 6.33
CA GLY A 46 -23.60 20.15 7.40
C GLY A 46 -23.68 18.74 6.81
N ALA A 47 -22.73 17.86 7.13
CA ALA A 47 -22.77 16.50 6.63
C ALA A 47 -22.09 15.51 7.59
N PHE A 48 -22.75 14.37 7.77
CA PHE A 48 -22.21 13.14 8.37
C PHE A 48 -21.21 12.41 7.43
N TYR A 49 -20.75 13.07 6.36
CA TYR A 49 -19.92 12.49 5.31
C TYR A 49 -18.60 13.24 5.17
N PRO A 50 -17.55 12.60 4.63
CA PRO A 50 -16.25 13.24 4.45
C PRO A 50 -16.37 14.51 3.60
N SER A 51 -15.73 15.59 4.05
CA SER A 51 -15.81 16.90 3.41
C SER A 51 -14.44 17.34 2.90
N LEU A 52 -14.39 17.75 1.63
CA LEU A 52 -13.18 18.28 0.99
C LEU A 52 -13.18 19.80 1.15
N GLU A 53 -12.28 20.32 1.99
CA GLU A 53 -12.17 21.76 2.26
C GLU A 53 -11.27 22.44 1.21
N ILE A 54 -11.81 23.44 0.52
CA ILE A 54 -11.12 24.20 -0.52
C ILE A 54 -11.22 25.68 -0.18
N GLN A 55 -10.14 26.24 0.38
CA GLN A 55 -10.09 27.64 0.82
C GLN A 55 -9.84 28.63 -0.33
N ASN A 56 -9.16 28.18 -1.38
CA ASN A 56 -8.87 28.98 -2.57
C ASN A 56 -9.07 28.10 -3.80
N TYR A 57 -10.19 28.31 -4.51
CA TYR A 57 -10.60 27.43 -5.60
C TYR A 57 -9.68 27.53 -6.82
N GLU A 58 -9.20 28.74 -7.14
CA GLU A 58 -8.31 28.95 -8.28
C GLU A 58 -6.94 28.28 -8.05
N LEU A 59 -6.37 28.41 -6.84
CA LEU A 59 -5.14 27.71 -6.47
C LEU A 59 -5.32 26.20 -6.43
N PHE A 60 -6.49 25.72 -5.98
CA PHE A 60 -6.84 24.30 -6.06
C PHE A 60 -6.82 23.79 -7.50
N LEU A 61 -7.45 24.52 -8.44
CA LEU A 61 -7.45 24.13 -9.85
C LEU A 61 -6.04 24.15 -10.45
N GLU A 62 -5.22 25.14 -10.12
CA GLU A 62 -3.82 25.20 -10.56
C GLU A 62 -3.01 23.98 -10.09
N LYS A 63 -3.12 23.63 -8.80
CA LYS A 63 -2.44 22.47 -8.21
C LYS A 63 -2.94 21.16 -8.82
N LEU A 64 -4.25 21.05 -9.00
CA LEU A 64 -4.88 19.88 -9.61
C LEU A 64 -4.42 19.69 -11.06
N ASP A 65 -4.35 20.76 -11.84
CA ASP A 65 -3.85 20.71 -13.22
C ASP A 65 -2.41 20.20 -13.28
N SER A 66 -1.54 20.73 -12.41
CA SER A 66 -0.15 20.28 -12.30
C SER A 66 -0.02 18.80 -11.90
N TYR A 67 -0.89 18.31 -11.01
CA TYR A 67 -0.96 16.88 -10.69
C TYR A 67 -1.42 16.06 -11.90
N LEU A 68 -2.47 16.51 -12.58
CA LEU A 68 -3.06 15.80 -13.71
C LEU A 68 -2.08 15.65 -14.88
N ASP A 69 -1.20 16.62 -15.12
CA ASP A 69 -0.15 16.53 -16.14
C ASP A 69 0.78 15.33 -15.91
N VAL A 70 1.14 15.07 -14.66
CA VAL A 70 1.98 13.92 -14.29
C VAL A 70 1.15 12.64 -14.28
N ALA A 71 -0.04 12.67 -13.66
CA ALA A 71 -0.91 11.53 -13.47
C ALA A 71 -1.40 10.93 -14.80
N LYS A 72 -1.75 11.77 -15.79
CA LYS A 72 -2.20 11.32 -17.11
C LYS A 72 -1.17 10.42 -17.79
N ASN A 73 0.12 10.75 -17.72
CA ASN A 73 1.18 9.91 -18.29
C ASN A 73 1.48 8.70 -17.38
N PHE A 74 1.49 8.90 -16.06
CA PHE A 74 1.79 7.83 -15.11
C PHE A 74 0.80 6.66 -15.22
N TYR A 75 -0.50 6.98 -15.25
CA TYR A 75 -1.64 6.05 -15.30
C TYR A 75 -2.21 5.85 -16.70
N ARG A 76 -1.46 6.13 -17.76
CA ARG A 76 -1.97 6.12 -19.16
C ARG A 76 -2.72 4.85 -19.57
N ARG A 77 -2.40 3.71 -18.96
CA ARG A 77 -3.05 2.41 -19.22
C ARG A 77 -4.46 2.31 -18.65
N ASP A 78 -4.78 3.11 -17.64
CA ASP A 78 -6.10 3.11 -17.00
C ASP A 78 -7.19 3.50 -18.01
N LYS A 79 -6.90 4.44 -18.90
CA LYS A 79 -7.85 4.85 -19.94
C LYS A 79 -8.35 3.65 -20.75
N ASP A 80 -7.43 2.83 -21.27
CA ASP A 80 -7.78 1.67 -22.09
C ASP A 80 -8.35 0.53 -21.23
N TYR A 81 -7.76 0.27 -20.06
CA TYR A 81 -8.21 -0.78 -19.14
C TYR A 81 -9.66 -0.60 -18.70
N PHE A 82 -10.06 0.65 -18.42
CA PHE A 82 -11.42 1.00 -18.03
C PHE A 82 -12.28 1.46 -19.23
N GLY A 83 -11.77 1.46 -20.46
CA GLY A 83 -12.54 1.88 -21.65
C GLY A 83 -13.09 3.31 -21.57
N LEU A 84 -12.31 4.24 -21.01
CA LEU A 84 -12.72 5.61 -20.70
C LEU A 84 -12.52 6.57 -21.89
N THR A 85 -13.42 7.55 -22.03
CA THR A 85 -13.15 8.70 -22.89
C THR A 85 -12.04 9.56 -22.27
N GLN A 86 -11.53 10.55 -23.01
CA GLN A 86 -10.52 11.46 -22.45
C GLN A 86 -11.06 12.22 -21.23
N LYS A 87 -12.33 12.63 -21.29
CA LYS A 87 -13.03 13.29 -20.18
C LYS A 87 -13.19 12.34 -18.99
N GLY A 88 -13.71 11.13 -19.22
CA GLY A 88 -13.88 10.12 -18.17
C GLY A 88 -12.56 9.72 -17.51
N TYR A 89 -11.47 9.67 -18.27
CA TYR A 89 -10.13 9.40 -17.72
C TYR A 89 -9.67 10.50 -16.76
N VAL A 90 -9.83 11.78 -17.12
CA VAL A 90 -9.47 12.90 -16.23
C VAL A 90 -10.36 12.90 -14.98
N GLN A 91 -11.67 12.73 -15.13
CA GLN A 91 -12.61 12.66 -14.00
C GLN A 91 -12.23 11.53 -13.03
N LYS A 92 -11.88 10.35 -13.56
CA LYS A 92 -11.40 9.23 -12.76
C LYS A 92 -10.15 9.60 -11.93
N LEU A 93 -9.16 10.23 -12.54
CA LEU A 93 -7.94 10.64 -11.83
C LEU A 93 -8.22 11.65 -10.71
N ILE A 94 -9.18 12.57 -10.91
CA ILE A 94 -9.62 13.52 -9.88
C ILE A 94 -10.27 12.76 -8.72
N VAL A 95 -11.19 11.85 -9.03
CA VAL A 95 -11.92 11.08 -8.02
C VAL A 95 -10.99 10.18 -7.22
N ASP A 96 -10.08 9.46 -7.87
CA ASP A 96 -9.13 8.59 -7.17
C ASP A 96 -8.15 9.38 -6.30
N LEU A 97 -7.76 10.59 -6.72
CA LEU A 97 -6.94 11.49 -5.90
C LEU A 97 -7.69 11.83 -4.60
N VAL A 98 -8.94 12.26 -4.69
CA VAL A 98 -9.77 12.63 -3.54
C VAL A 98 -10.08 11.41 -2.67
N ALA A 99 -10.41 10.26 -3.27
CA ALA A 99 -10.81 9.06 -2.55
C ALA A 99 -9.69 8.48 -1.65
N ASN A 100 -8.43 8.74 -2.00
CA ASN A 100 -7.25 8.27 -1.27
C ASN A 100 -6.75 9.26 -0.19
N ALA A 101 -7.48 10.35 0.07
CA ALA A 101 -7.14 11.33 1.09
C ALA A 101 -7.59 10.88 2.49
N THR A 102 -6.77 11.15 3.52
CA THR A 102 -7.15 11.04 4.93
C THR A 102 -8.08 12.18 5.36
N ASN A 103 -8.63 12.13 6.58
CA ASN A 103 -9.37 13.28 7.13
C ASN A 103 -8.51 14.56 7.22
N TYR A 104 -7.23 14.41 7.53
CA TYR A 104 -6.28 15.53 7.58
C TYR A 104 -6.01 16.09 6.18
N ASP A 105 -5.78 15.21 5.20
CA ASP A 105 -5.59 15.63 3.81
C ASP A 105 -6.85 16.33 3.25
N LEU A 106 -8.05 15.87 3.61
CA LEU A 106 -9.30 16.50 3.17
C LEU A 106 -9.51 17.91 3.74
N SER A 107 -9.00 18.20 4.94
CA SER A 107 -9.03 19.55 5.52
C SER A 107 -7.88 20.43 5.04
N ASN A 108 -6.81 19.84 4.49
CA ASN A 108 -5.63 20.51 3.97
C ASN A 108 -5.19 19.93 2.62
N PHE A 109 -6.02 20.12 1.60
CA PHE A 109 -5.90 19.35 0.36
C PHE A 109 -4.77 19.81 -0.57
N LEU A 110 -4.38 21.09 -0.56
CA LEU A 110 -3.34 21.58 -1.48
C LEU A 110 -1.97 20.91 -1.26
N PRO A 111 -1.44 20.80 -0.02
CA PRO A 111 -0.23 20.02 0.23
C PRO A 111 -0.38 18.54 -0.13
N TYR A 112 -1.57 17.97 0.03
CA TYR A 112 -1.85 16.59 -0.37
C TYR A 112 -1.73 16.39 -1.88
N ILE A 113 -2.26 17.32 -2.70
CA ILE A 113 -2.09 17.27 -4.17
C ILE A 113 -0.59 17.27 -4.53
N ASP A 114 0.19 18.17 -3.93
CA ASP A 114 1.63 18.26 -4.16
C ASP A 114 2.36 16.96 -3.74
N LYS A 115 2.03 16.42 -2.56
CA LYS A 115 2.54 15.13 -2.05
C LYS A 115 2.28 14.01 -3.06
N ARG A 116 1.03 13.87 -3.53
CA ARG A 116 0.66 12.85 -4.52
C ARG A 116 1.35 13.05 -5.85
N ARG A 117 1.52 14.29 -6.32
CA ARG A 117 2.27 14.59 -7.55
C ARG A 117 3.74 14.15 -7.43
N LYS A 118 4.42 14.49 -6.33
CA LYS A 118 5.82 14.08 -6.07
C LYS A 118 5.97 12.57 -6.07
N MET A 119 5.05 11.85 -5.42
CA MET A 119 5.06 10.37 -5.41
C MET A 119 5.08 9.76 -6.81
N LEU A 120 4.44 10.37 -7.82
CA LEU A 120 4.42 9.81 -9.19
C LEU A 120 5.73 10.01 -9.96
N GLN A 121 6.67 10.78 -9.43
CA GLN A 121 7.90 11.21 -10.12
C GLN A 121 9.17 10.61 -9.52
N GLU A 122 9.17 10.28 -8.23
CA GLU A 122 10.40 9.95 -7.50
C GLU A 122 10.99 8.57 -7.81
N ILE A 123 10.17 7.59 -8.21
CA ILE A 123 10.63 6.21 -8.37
C ILE A 123 10.68 5.79 -9.85
N PRO A 124 11.86 5.37 -10.36
CA PRO A 124 11.96 4.80 -11.69
C PRO A 124 11.26 3.45 -11.78
N VAL A 125 10.52 3.25 -12.86
CA VAL A 125 9.58 2.13 -13.00
C VAL A 125 10.25 0.92 -13.66
N LYS A 126 9.81 -0.28 -13.28
CA LYS A 126 10.38 -1.57 -13.70
C LYS A 126 11.82 -1.82 -13.24
N GLN A 127 12.12 -1.41 -12.01
CA GLN A 127 13.38 -1.79 -11.37
C GLN A 127 13.25 -3.20 -10.80
N VAL A 128 14.30 -3.99 -11.01
CA VAL A 128 14.53 -5.30 -10.39
C VAL A 128 15.78 -5.19 -9.53
N PHE A 129 15.72 -5.80 -8.36
CA PHE A 129 16.77 -5.76 -7.35
C PHE A 129 17.16 -7.19 -6.99
N ASP A 130 18.47 -7.43 -6.97
CA ASP A 130 19.02 -8.59 -6.29
C ASP A 130 19.08 -8.27 -4.79
N LEU A 131 18.35 -9.04 -3.98
CA LEU A 131 18.32 -8.93 -2.52
C LEU A 131 19.14 -10.02 -1.84
N GLY A 132 19.94 -10.76 -2.60
CA GLY A 132 20.95 -11.69 -2.11
C GLY A 132 20.49 -13.14 -1.94
N GLN A 133 21.49 -13.99 -1.71
CA GLN A 133 21.31 -15.40 -1.41
C GLN A 133 21.15 -15.63 0.09
N TYR A 134 20.17 -16.44 0.45
CA TYR A 134 19.83 -16.76 1.83
C TYR A 134 19.68 -18.26 2.03
N THR A 135 20.30 -18.77 3.08
CA THR A 135 20.21 -20.19 3.44
C THR A 135 19.22 -20.37 4.58
N ALA A 136 18.03 -20.88 4.27
CA ALA A 136 17.01 -21.22 5.26
C ALA A 136 17.31 -22.57 5.90
N LYS A 137 17.37 -22.62 7.24
CA LYS A 137 17.43 -23.88 8.00
C LYS A 137 16.03 -24.49 8.07
N ILE A 138 15.84 -25.67 7.49
CA ILE A 138 14.54 -26.35 7.41
C ILE A 138 14.59 -27.74 8.05
N ASP A 139 13.45 -28.16 8.58
CA ASP A 139 13.21 -29.53 9.04
C ASP A 139 12.33 -30.26 8.02
N ILE A 140 12.88 -31.27 7.36
CA ILE A 140 12.12 -32.13 6.44
C ILE A 140 11.44 -33.20 7.27
N LYS A 141 10.11 -33.10 7.39
CA LYS A 141 9.29 -34.05 8.12
C LYS A 141 9.01 -35.24 7.21
N GLU A 142 9.73 -36.34 7.42
CA GLU A 142 9.47 -37.73 7.01
C GLU A 142 10.50 -38.38 6.06
N PRO A 143 10.79 -39.68 6.25
CA PRO A 143 10.42 -40.55 7.38
C PRO A 143 11.28 -40.34 8.63
N THR A 144 12.32 -39.50 8.57
CA THR A 144 13.14 -39.07 9.70
C THR A 144 13.38 -37.57 9.57
N PRO A 145 13.21 -36.76 10.65
CA PRO A 145 13.51 -35.34 10.59
C PRO A 145 14.96 -35.09 10.15
N ILE A 146 15.16 -34.61 8.93
CA ILE A 146 16.47 -34.20 8.42
C ILE A 146 16.53 -32.68 8.53
N LYS A 147 17.52 -32.19 9.30
CA LYS A 147 17.92 -30.79 9.24
C LYS A 147 18.63 -30.56 7.92
N ALA A 148 18.07 -29.72 7.07
CA ALA A 148 18.64 -29.38 5.78
C ALA A 148 18.78 -27.86 5.64
N ASN A 149 19.68 -27.47 4.76
CA ASN A 149 19.84 -26.09 4.31
C ASN A 149 19.11 -25.94 2.97
N LEU A 150 18.30 -24.90 2.87
CA LEU A 150 17.60 -24.53 1.65
C LEU A 150 18.16 -23.19 1.16
N ASP A 151 19.02 -23.25 0.15
CA ASP A 151 19.60 -22.04 -0.46
C ASP A 151 18.57 -21.42 -1.41
N CYS A 152 18.19 -20.19 -1.14
CA CYS A 152 17.22 -19.46 -1.92
C CYS A 152 17.77 -18.07 -2.29
N HIS A 153 17.21 -17.49 -3.36
CA HIS A 153 17.60 -16.17 -3.84
C HIS A 153 16.41 -15.23 -3.73
N PHE A 154 16.58 -14.13 -2.99
CA PHE A 154 15.59 -13.07 -2.89
C PHE A 154 15.75 -12.07 -4.03
N TRP A 155 14.64 -11.77 -4.71
CA TRP A 155 14.55 -10.76 -5.75
C TRP A 155 13.45 -9.76 -5.40
N GLY A 156 13.73 -8.47 -5.57
CA GLY A 156 12.75 -7.41 -5.47
C GLY A 156 12.34 -6.89 -6.85
N ARG A 157 11.11 -6.42 -7.00
CA ARG A 157 10.71 -5.61 -8.16
C ARG A 157 9.73 -4.51 -7.77
N ILE A 158 9.76 -3.39 -8.50
CA ILE A 158 8.79 -2.30 -8.35
C ILE A 158 7.88 -2.23 -9.56
N THR A 159 6.57 -2.33 -9.30
CA THR A 159 5.52 -2.23 -10.32
C THR A 159 4.65 -1.01 -10.08
N LYS A 160 4.04 -0.47 -11.15
CA LYS A 160 3.06 0.62 -11.04
C LYS A 160 1.70 0.04 -10.71
N ASN A 161 0.99 0.73 -9.83
CA ASN A 161 -0.43 0.50 -9.61
C ASN A 161 -1.30 1.27 -10.60
N THR A 162 -2.55 0.83 -10.72
CA THR A 162 -3.63 1.62 -11.31
C THR A 162 -4.06 2.73 -10.36
N SER A 163 -4.69 3.78 -10.89
CA SER A 163 -5.09 4.97 -10.12
C SER A 163 -6.07 4.69 -8.99
N ASN A 164 -6.87 3.63 -9.10
CA ASN A 164 -7.85 3.24 -8.07
C ASN A 164 -7.23 2.56 -6.83
N LEU A 165 -5.91 2.36 -6.77
CA LEU A 165 -5.22 1.87 -5.58
C LEU A 165 -4.64 3.04 -4.76
N GLU A 166 -4.39 2.78 -3.48
CA GLU A 166 -4.03 3.78 -2.48
C GLU A 166 -2.63 4.37 -2.75
N GLY A 167 -1.66 3.51 -3.05
CA GLY A 167 -0.28 3.89 -3.37
C GLY A 167 0.04 3.73 -4.87
N PRO A 168 0.91 4.56 -5.44
CA PRO A 168 1.26 4.49 -6.87
C PRO A 168 2.15 3.31 -7.25
N TYR A 169 2.83 2.68 -6.29
CA TYR A 169 3.74 1.58 -6.54
C TYR A 169 3.48 0.38 -5.64
N ASN A 170 3.93 -0.78 -6.11
CA ASN A 170 4.07 -1.99 -5.32
C ASN A 170 5.53 -2.41 -5.27
N PHE A 171 6.00 -2.77 -4.08
CA PHE A 171 7.25 -3.50 -3.90
C PHE A 171 6.90 -4.97 -3.71
N GLU A 172 7.34 -5.79 -4.65
CA GLU A 172 7.09 -7.22 -4.68
C GLU A 172 8.39 -7.97 -4.45
N THR A 173 8.36 -8.96 -3.57
CA THR A 173 9.51 -9.83 -3.33
C THR A 173 9.21 -11.25 -3.77
N ILE A 174 10.13 -11.81 -4.54
CA ILE A 174 10.07 -13.15 -5.11
C ILE A 174 11.26 -13.94 -4.58
N VAL A 175 10.98 -15.08 -3.97
CA VAL A 175 11.98 -16.04 -3.50
C VAL A 175 12.09 -17.16 -4.52
N ILE A 176 13.29 -17.45 -4.99
CA ILE A 176 13.55 -18.48 -5.99
C ILE A 176 14.44 -19.57 -5.41
N HIS A 177 14.06 -20.83 -5.61
CA HIS A 177 14.90 -21.99 -5.38
C HIS A 177 14.73 -22.96 -6.55
N GLN A 178 15.82 -23.21 -7.29
CA GLN A 178 15.79 -24.01 -8.51
C GLN A 178 14.72 -23.48 -9.49
N LEU A 179 13.68 -24.26 -9.77
CA LEU A 179 12.56 -23.89 -10.65
C LEU A 179 11.31 -23.41 -9.89
N GLU A 180 11.32 -23.47 -8.56
CA GLU A 180 10.19 -23.05 -7.74
C GLU A 180 10.30 -21.56 -7.35
N ARG A 181 9.14 -20.92 -7.25
CA ARG A 181 9.01 -19.54 -6.84
C ARG A 181 8.02 -19.41 -5.69
N PHE A 182 8.29 -18.48 -4.79
CA PHE A 182 7.39 -18.11 -3.72
C PHE A 182 7.34 -16.59 -3.61
N VAL A 183 6.13 -16.02 -3.74
CA VAL A 183 5.92 -14.57 -3.68
C VAL A 183 5.54 -14.17 -2.26
N LEU A 184 6.30 -13.25 -1.69
CA LEU A 184 6.00 -12.66 -0.39
C LEU A 184 4.87 -11.62 -0.50
N PRO A 185 4.25 -11.23 0.63
CA PRO A 185 3.31 -10.11 0.66
C PRO A 185 3.87 -8.87 -0.04
N THR A 186 3.02 -8.23 -0.86
CA THR A 186 3.34 -7.00 -1.58
C THR A 186 3.15 -5.80 -0.67
N VAL A 187 4.08 -4.85 -0.74
CA VAL A 187 3.99 -3.56 -0.03
C VAL A 187 3.54 -2.48 -1.01
N THR A 188 2.34 -1.91 -0.82
CA THR A 188 1.84 -0.79 -1.62
C THR A 188 2.29 0.52 -1.02
N PHE A 189 2.96 1.37 -1.80
CA PHE A 189 3.64 2.55 -1.27
C PHE A 189 3.78 3.70 -2.27
N GLY A 190 4.17 4.86 -1.75
CA GLY A 190 4.73 6.00 -2.47
C GLY A 190 5.86 6.63 -1.66
N ILE A 191 6.85 7.25 -2.31
CA ILE A 191 7.95 7.94 -1.64
C ILE A 191 7.81 9.44 -1.90
N VAL A 192 8.07 10.23 -0.85
CA VAL A 192 8.30 11.66 -0.95
C VAL A 192 9.50 11.99 -0.08
N GLU A 193 10.57 12.50 -0.69
CA GLU A 193 11.80 12.89 0.00
C GLU A 193 12.37 11.71 0.82
N ASP A 194 12.51 11.84 2.14
CA ASP A 194 13.05 10.81 3.04
C ASP A 194 11.97 9.94 3.71
N ASN A 195 10.72 10.02 3.22
CA ASN A 195 9.57 9.31 3.78
C ASN A 195 8.92 8.37 2.76
N ALA A 196 8.69 7.11 3.17
CA ALA A 196 7.89 6.15 2.43
C ALA A 196 6.49 6.02 3.04
N TYR A 197 5.47 6.40 2.29
CA TYR A 197 4.07 6.24 2.66
C TYR A 197 3.60 4.84 2.26
N VAL A 198 3.35 3.97 3.23
CA VAL A 198 2.90 2.59 3.04
C VAL A 198 1.40 2.50 3.33
N TYR A 199 0.65 2.03 2.34
CA TYR A 199 -0.80 1.94 2.39
C TYR A 199 -1.30 0.51 2.62
N ALA A 200 -0.53 -0.49 2.22
CA ALA A 200 -0.91 -1.88 2.38
C ALA A 200 0.30 -2.83 2.44
N VAL A 201 0.19 -3.90 3.22
CA VAL A 201 1.06 -5.08 3.15
C VAL A 201 0.17 -6.31 2.98
N GLN A 202 0.10 -6.84 1.76
CA GLN A 202 -0.94 -7.80 1.37
C GLN A 202 -0.35 -9.05 0.74
N GLY A 203 -0.72 -10.21 1.28
CA GLY A 203 -0.43 -11.51 0.66
C GLY A 203 -1.27 -11.76 -0.58
N GLN A 204 -0.84 -12.69 -1.42
CA GLN A 204 -1.67 -13.21 -2.51
C GLN A 204 -2.91 -13.93 -1.96
N LYS A 205 -4.05 -13.81 -2.64
CA LYS A 205 -5.30 -14.50 -2.25
C LYS A 205 -5.12 -16.02 -2.23
N GLU A 206 -4.38 -16.53 -3.20
CA GLU A 206 -4.02 -17.94 -3.29
C GLU A 206 -2.50 -18.05 -3.37
N ILE A 207 -1.91 -18.67 -2.35
CA ILE A 207 -0.49 -19.00 -2.37
C ILE A 207 -0.36 -20.34 -3.09
N GLN A 208 0.42 -20.37 -4.17
CA GLN A 208 0.77 -21.62 -4.83
C GLN A 208 1.48 -22.53 -3.83
N LYS A 209 0.85 -23.66 -3.48
CA LYS A 209 1.42 -24.64 -2.56
C LYS A 209 2.42 -25.51 -3.30
N ASN A 210 3.69 -25.17 -3.16
CA ASN A 210 4.84 -25.95 -3.62
C ASN A 210 5.80 -26.25 -2.46
N PHE A 211 6.86 -27.01 -2.73
CA PHE A 211 7.83 -27.42 -1.71
C PHE A 211 8.47 -26.19 -1.02
N LEU A 212 8.95 -25.23 -1.83
CA LEU A 212 9.55 -23.98 -1.39
C LEU A 212 8.63 -23.19 -0.46
N SER A 213 7.37 -22.98 -0.85
CA SER A 213 6.39 -22.23 -0.04
C SER A 213 6.14 -22.89 1.32
N THR A 214 6.11 -24.23 1.38
CA THR A 214 5.88 -24.98 2.61
C THR A 214 7.08 -24.89 3.54
N CYS A 215 8.29 -25.08 2.99
CA CYS A 215 9.54 -24.97 3.71
C CYS A 215 9.75 -23.55 4.26
N LEU A 216 9.59 -22.53 3.42
CA LEU A 216 9.76 -21.13 3.83
C LEU A 216 8.71 -20.70 4.85
N GLN A 217 7.43 -21.06 4.68
CA GLN A 217 6.42 -20.74 5.70
C GLN A 217 6.72 -21.37 7.06
N SER A 218 7.27 -22.58 7.08
CA SER A 218 7.72 -23.22 8.31
C SER A 218 8.92 -22.48 8.90
N HIS A 219 9.92 -22.19 8.08
CA HIS A 219 11.13 -21.47 8.47
C HIS A 219 10.82 -20.08 9.03
N PHE A 220 9.95 -19.31 8.38
CA PHE A 220 9.58 -17.96 8.80
C PHE A 220 8.86 -17.90 10.15
N LYS A 221 8.28 -19.01 10.64
CA LYS A 221 7.74 -19.06 12.01
C LYS A 221 8.82 -18.85 13.07
N GLN A 222 10.10 -19.08 12.74
CA GLN A 222 11.22 -18.78 13.62
C GLN A 222 11.34 -17.28 13.93
N ALA A 223 10.74 -16.39 13.12
CA ALA A 223 10.62 -14.98 13.47
C ALA A 223 9.92 -14.77 14.82
N ASN A 224 9.09 -15.72 15.28
CA ASN A 224 8.43 -15.70 16.60
C ASN A 224 9.30 -16.08 17.78
N LYS A 225 10.55 -16.50 17.56
CA LYS A 225 11.49 -16.75 18.65
C LYS A 225 11.72 -15.44 19.44
N GLY A 226 11.62 -15.51 20.76
CA GLY A 226 11.75 -14.34 21.65
C GLY A 226 10.46 -13.56 21.92
N VAL A 227 9.39 -13.79 21.16
CA VAL A 227 8.11 -13.10 21.38
C VAL A 227 7.28 -13.82 22.43
N THR A 228 7.21 -13.23 23.63
CA THR A 228 6.51 -13.82 24.78
C THR A 228 4.99 -13.82 24.61
N ASN A 229 4.30 -14.72 25.31
CA ASN A 229 2.82 -14.79 25.31
C ASN A 229 2.14 -13.52 25.86
N LYS A 230 2.86 -12.70 26.65
CA LYS A 230 2.35 -11.40 27.13
C LYS A 230 2.25 -10.36 26.01
N MET A 231 2.93 -10.58 24.88
CA MET A 231 2.90 -9.74 23.69
C MET A 231 2.11 -10.43 22.56
N SER A 232 0.96 -11.02 22.89
CA SER A 232 0.16 -11.85 21.96
C SER A 232 -0.25 -11.09 20.68
N PHE A 233 -0.46 -9.78 20.76
CA PHE A 233 -0.86 -8.94 19.63
C PHE A 233 0.20 -8.86 18.53
N ILE A 234 1.48 -8.66 18.88
CA ILE A 234 2.58 -8.71 17.88
C ILE A 234 2.94 -10.12 17.43
N ARG A 235 2.56 -11.16 18.19
CA ARG A 235 2.75 -12.57 17.80
C ARG A 235 1.81 -12.99 16.67
N ASN A 236 0.63 -12.38 16.59
CA ASN A 236 -0.40 -12.69 15.61
C ASN A 236 -0.13 -12.06 14.22
N ILE A 237 0.94 -11.27 14.09
CA ILE A 237 1.41 -10.79 12.79
C ILE A 237 1.91 -11.97 11.96
N THR A 238 1.48 -12.01 10.69
CA THR A 238 1.93 -13.03 9.75
C THR A 238 3.44 -12.85 9.48
N PRO A 239 4.29 -13.86 9.74
CA PRO A 239 5.74 -13.71 9.59
C PRO A 239 6.21 -13.30 8.20
N SER A 240 5.54 -13.76 7.14
CA SER A 240 5.87 -13.36 5.77
C SER A 240 5.62 -11.86 5.52
N SER A 241 4.64 -11.25 6.19
CA SER A 241 4.40 -9.80 6.10
C SER A 241 5.50 -9.01 6.80
N LEU A 242 5.99 -9.49 7.94
CA LEU A 242 7.16 -8.92 8.62
C LEU A 242 8.41 -9.01 7.75
N ILE A 243 8.64 -10.16 7.11
CA ILE A 243 9.79 -10.36 6.20
C ILE A 243 9.68 -9.45 4.98
N ALA A 244 8.50 -9.34 4.37
CA ALA A 244 8.26 -8.42 3.26
C ALA A 244 8.56 -6.96 3.67
N LEU A 245 8.06 -6.52 4.82
CA LEU A 245 8.36 -5.19 5.36
C LEU A 245 9.85 -5.01 5.64
N THR A 246 10.53 -6.05 6.13
CA THR A 246 11.98 -6.01 6.43
C THR A 246 12.80 -5.85 5.16
N LEU A 247 12.49 -6.61 4.11
CA LEU A 247 13.16 -6.49 2.81
C LEU A 247 12.85 -5.15 2.12
N PHE A 248 11.63 -4.65 2.28
CA PHE A 248 11.27 -3.30 1.85
C PHE A 248 12.04 -2.23 2.63
N GLY A 249 12.19 -2.38 3.95
CA GLY A 249 13.01 -1.49 4.79
C GLY A 249 14.48 -1.49 4.36
N ALA A 250 15.04 -2.64 4.00
CA ALA A 250 16.38 -2.73 3.42
C ALA A 250 16.48 -1.93 2.10
N TYR A 251 15.49 -2.07 1.20
CA TYR A 251 15.40 -1.26 -0.02
C TYR A 251 15.33 0.25 0.29
N LEU A 252 14.50 0.66 1.25
CA LEU A 252 14.36 2.07 1.64
C LEU A 252 15.67 2.67 2.16
N LYS A 253 16.36 1.96 3.06
CA LYS A 253 17.66 2.38 3.61
C LYS A 253 18.70 2.60 2.52
N GLN A 254 18.76 1.70 1.54
CA GLN A 254 19.68 1.80 0.40
C GLN A 254 19.37 3.00 -0.52
N ASN A 255 18.15 3.53 -0.45
CA ASN A 255 17.73 4.72 -1.20
C ASN A 255 17.65 5.98 -0.32
N GLY A 256 18.23 5.96 0.90
CA GLY A 256 18.29 7.10 1.79
C GLY A 256 16.96 7.47 2.46
N VAL A 257 15.93 6.63 2.34
CA VAL A 257 14.64 6.81 3.01
C VAL A 257 14.73 6.28 4.44
N LYS A 258 14.36 7.10 5.40
CA LYS A 258 14.55 6.84 6.83
C LYS A 258 13.28 6.45 7.55
N THR A 259 12.14 6.92 7.07
CA THR A 259 10.88 6.79 7.80
C THR A 259 9.82 6.14 6.93
N ILE A 260 9.09 5.19 7.51
CA ILE A 260 7.88 4.62 6.94
C ILE A 260 6.68 5.27 7.62
N ILE A 261 5.74 5.82 6.85
CA ILE A 261 4.50 6.43 7.33
C ILE A 261 3.32 5.60 6.84
N ALA A 262 2.40 5.22 7.74
CA ALA A 262 1.17 4.52 7.41
C ALA A 262 -0.05 5.33 7.90
N PRO A 263 -0.94 5.79 7.00
CA PRO A 263 -2.19 6.42 7.40
C PRO A 263 -3.12 5.38 8.02
N ASP A 264 -3.84 5.75 9.07
CA ASP A 264 -4.75 4.82 9.74
C ASP A 264 -6.08 4.63 9.00
N PHE A 265 -6.54 5.65 8.27
CA PHE A 265 -7.91 5.68 7.75
C PHE A 265 -8.07 6.55 6.50
N LEU A 266 -8.71 5.97 5.48
CA LEU A 266 -9.09 6.64 4.23
C LEU A 266 -10.62 6.78 4.17
N PRO A 267 -11.21 7.88 4.68
CA PRO A 267 -12.64 8.03 4.93
C PRO A 267 -13.54 7.76 3.72
N ILE A 268 -13.23 8.37 2.57
CA ILE A 268 -14.06 8.27 1.37
C ILE A 268 -14.04 6.84 0.82
N ARG A 269 -12.85 6.23 0.77
CA ARG A 269 -12.66 4.87 0.28
C ARG A 269 -13.33 3.83 1.17
N GLN A 270 -13.24 4.00 2.49
CA GLN A 270 -13.93 3.11 3.41
C GLN A 270 -15.44 3.23 3.25
N LYS A 271 -15.96 4.47 3.23
CA LYS A 271 -17.41 4.68 3.07
C LYS A 271 -17.93 4.10 1.75
N SER A 272 -17.16 4.25 0.67
CA SER A 272 -17.46 3.63 -0.62
C SER A 272 -17.57 2.10 -0.54
N ARG A 273 -16.67 1.46 0.23
CA ARG A 273 -16.68 0.00 0.43
C ARG A 273 -17.89 -0.45 1.26
N GLU A 274 -18.20 0.28 2.33
CA GLU A 274 -19.41 0.05 3.15
C GLU A 274 -20.67 0.16 2.30
N ASP A 275 -20.83 1.25 1.55
CA ASP A 275 -22.00 1.49 0.71
C ASP A 275 -22.15 0.41 -0.37
N LEU A 276 -21.04 -0.06 -0.96
CA LEU A 276 -21.03 -1.17 -1.91
C LEU A 276 -21.41 -2.50 -1.26
N SER A 277 -20.96 -2.75 -0.03
CA SER A 277 -21.29 -3.95 0.74
C SER A 277 -22.80 -3.96 1.06
N LEU A 278 -23.31 -2.83 1.55
CA LEU A 278 -24.73 -2.63 1.87
C LEU A 278 -25.64 -2.73 0.63
N ALA A 279 -25.20 -2.20 -0.52
CA ALA A 279 -25.95 -2.29 -1.77
C ALA A 279 -26.10 -3.75 -2.27
N LYS A 280 -25.17 -4.64 -1.90
CA LYS A 280 -25.23 -6.08 -2.21
C LYS A 280 -26.09 -6.88 -1.22
N SER A 281 -26.33 -6.35 -0.02
CA SER A 281 -27.11 -7.01 1.03
C SER A 281 -28.61 -6.91 0.76
N LYS A 282 -29.24 -8.08 0.56
CA LYS A 282 -30.64 -8.20 0.11
C LYS A 282 -31.68 -8.09 1.23
N ASN A 283 -31.29 -8.27 2.49
CA ASN A 283 -32.19 -8.26 3.64
C ASN A 283 -31.53 -7.58 4.87
N PRO A 284 -32.31 -7.24 5.93
CA PRO A 284 -31.79 -6.55 7.11
C PRO A 284 -30.68 -7.30 7.85
N GLU A 285 -30.78 -8.63 7.98
CA GLU A 285 -29.76 -9.46 8.62
C GLU A 285 -28.41 -9.42 7.88
N ALA A 286 -28.45 -9.53 6.54
CA ALA A 286 -27.26 -9.39 5.70
C ALA A 286 -26.66 -7.98 5.74
N ARG A 287 -27.48 -6.95 6.00
CA ARG A 287 -26.97 -5.58 6.21
C ARG A 287 -26.21 -5.47 7.53
N GLN A 288 -26.77 -5.99 8.62
CA GLN A 288 -26.08 -6.00 9.92
C GLN A 288 -24.75 -6.76 9.85
N VAL A 289 -24.74 -7.95 9.21
CA VAL A 289 -23.49 -8.72 9.01
C VAL A 289 -22.48 -7.94 8.16
N ALA A 290 -22.93 -7.22 7.14
CA ALA A 290 -22.06 -6.37 6.33
C ALA A 290 -21.45 -5.23 7.16
N GLU A 291 -22.24 -4.52 7.96
CA GLU A 291 -21.78 -3.44 8.85
C GLU A 291 -20.72 -3.94 9.85
N GLU A 292 -21.01 -5.03 10.57
CA GLU A 292 -20.06 -5.62 11.52
C GLU A 292 -18.78 -6.12 10.84
N THR A 293 -18.87 -6.60 9.60
CA THR A 293 -17.71 -7.05 8.82
C THR A 293 -16.83 -5.87 8.43
N GLU A 294 -17.43 -4.76 7.99
CA GLU A 294 -16.69 -3.55 7.60
C GLU A 294 -15.97 -2.91 8.78
N GLU A 295 -16.63 -2.80 9.93
CA GLU A 295 -16.03 -2.32 11.17
C GLU A 295 -14.84 -3.21 11.60
N LYS A 296 -15.00 -4.54 11.53
CA LYS A 296 -13.91 -5.48 11.79
C LYS A 296 -12.76 -5.29 10.80
N ILE A 297 -13.03 -5.09 9.51
CA ILE A 297 -11.98 -4.88 8.50
C ILE A 297 -11.21 -3.58 8.79
N GLN A 298 -11.89 -2.49 9.13
CA GLN A 298 -11.26 -1.22 9.48
C GLN A 298 -10.34 -1.38 10.70
N ASN A 299 -10.89 -1.87 11.82
CA ASN A 299 -10.13 -2.05 13.05
C ASN A 299 -8.94 -2.99 12.83
N ASN A 300 -9.11 -4.03 12.02
CA ASN A 300 -8.02 -4.92 11.65
C ASN A 300 -6.94 -4.24 10.81
N THR A 301 -7.28 -3.28 9.94
CA THR A 301 -6.30 -2.61 9.09
C THR A 301 -5.38 -1.71 9.90
N ILE A 302 -5.95 -0.88 10.78
CA ILE A 302 -5.20 0.00 11.69
C ILE A 302 -4.30 -0.82 12.62
N ASN A 303 -4.89 -1.81 13.28
CA ASN A 303 -4.17 -2.66 14.22
C ASN A 303 -3.08 -3.49 13.53
N LYS A 304 -3.27 -3.90 12.27
CA LYS A 304 -2.26 -4.66 11.54
C LYS A 304 -1.00 -3.85 11.31
N PHE A 305 -1.09 -2.58 10.93
CA PHE A 305 0.11 -1.74 10.76
C PHE A 305 0.76 -1.44 12.12
N MET A 306 -0.03 -1.11 13.14
CA MET A 306 0.48 -0.92 14.51
C MET A 306 1.28 -2.14 14.96
N TYR A 307 0.67 -3.31 14.93
CA TYR A 307 1.30 -4.52 15.41
C TYR A 307 2.46 -4.96 14.52
N LEU A 308 2.42 -4.68 13.21
CA LEU A 308 3.52 -4.96 12.30
C LEU A 308 4.73 -4.06 12.58
N PHE A 309 4.53 -2.76 12.84
CA PHE A 309 5.61 -1.84 13.21
C PHE A 309 6.16 -2.17 14.60
N MET A 310 5.30 -2.39 15.59
CA MET A 310 5.72 -2.86 16.92
C MET A 310 6.49 -4.17 16.82
N ARG A 311 6.09 -5.05 15.90
CA ARG A 311 6.81 -6.30 15.68
C ARG A 311 8.16 -6.08 15.01
N TYR A 312 8.25 -5.19 14.03
CA TYR A 312 9.52 -4.79 13.45
C TYR A 312 10.45 -4.20 14.54
N ASN A 313 9.95 -3.28 15.36
CA ASN A 313 10.68 -2.66 16.46
C ASN A 313 11.16 -3.64 17.53
N HIS A 314 10.39 -4.70 17.80
CA HIS A 314 10.85 -5.77 18.67
C HIS A 314 12.14 -6.45 18.17
N HIS A 315 12.29 -6.60 16.85
CA HIS A 315 13.53 -7.11 16.28
C HIS A 315 14.58 -6.00 16.19
N PHE A 316 14.22 -4.82 15.68
CA PHE A 316 15.12 -3.68 15.49
C PHE A 316 14.93 -2.63 16.60
N THR A 317 15.55 -2.83 17.75
CA THR A 317 15.30 -2.04 18.97
C THR A 317 15.67 -0.57 18.87
N GLN A 318 16.53 -0.20 17.91
CA GLN A 318 16.89 1.20 17.60
C GLN A 318 15.89 1.88 16.67
N SER A 319 14.89 1.17 16.14
CA SER A 319 13.79 1.83 15.44
C SER A 319 12.89 2.56 16.43
N GLU A 320 12.17 3.55 15.94
CA GLU A 320 11.24 4.34 16.76
C GLU A 320 9.85 4.32 16.11
N ILE A 321 8.81 4.22 16.93
CA ILE A 321 7.42 4.27 16.48
C ILE A 321 6.77 5.47 17.14
N ASP A 322 6.14 6.31 16.33
CA ASP A 322 5.36 7.45 16.79
C ASP A 322 3.98 7.46 16.11
N TYR A 323 2.98 8.03 16.79
CA TYR A 323 1.63 8.19 16.28
C TYR A 323 1.21 9.65 16.36
N ASP A 324 1.05 10.28 15.19
CA ASP A 324 0.56 11.65 15.07
C ASP A 324 -0.97 11.63 15.14
N GLU A 325 -1.54 11.99 16.29
CA GLU A 325 -2.99 12.03 16.50
C GLU A 325 -3.69 13.04 15.59
N THR A 326 -3.01 14.11 15.17
CA THR A 326 -3.59 15.17 14.33
C THR A 326 -3.75 14.70 12.90
N LYS A 327 -2.70 14.07 12.35
CA LYS A 327 -2.74 13.51 10.99
C LYS A 327 -3.38 12.13 10.94
N ARG A 328 -3.48 11.47 12.09
CA ARG A 328 -3.85 10.06 12.22
C ARG A 328 -2.95 9.15 11.40
N GLU A 329 -1.65 9.38 11.53
CA GLU A 329 -0.60 8.65 10.84
C GLU A 329 0.33 7.99 11.86
N MET A 330 0.80 6.80 11.54
CA MET A 330 1.85 6.13 12.30
C MET A 330 3.15 6.19 11.54
N SER A 331 4.24 6.50 12.25
CA SER A 331 5.58 6.49 11.69
C SER A 331 6.43 5.39 12.31
N LEU A 332 7.33 4.84 11.51
CA LEU A 332 8.39 3.93 11.90
C LEU A 332 9.70 4.47 11.35
N THR A 333 10.58 4.96 12.22
CA THR A 333 11.95 5.33 11.86
C THR A 333 12.78 4.05 11.75
N LEU A 334 13.38 3.81 10.58
CA LEU A 334 14.18 2.62 10.32
C LEU A 334 15.52 2.70 11.06
N ALA A 335 15.93 1.59 11.66
CA ALA A 335 17.23 1.52 12.34
C ALA A 335 18.39 1.55 11.32
N GLU A 336 19.43 2.36 11.60
CA GLU A 336 20.65 2.48 10.78
C GLU A 336 21.57 1.23 10.84
N THR A 337 21.12 0.14 11.47
CA THR A 337 21.80 -1.12 11.86
C THR A 337 22.74 -1.01 13.07
N THR A 338 22.60 -1.92 14.05
CA THR A 338 23.69 -2.63 14.77
C THR A 338 23.20 -3.58 15.88
N GLU A 339 24.10 -4.51 16.25
CA GLU A 339 24.00 -5.67 17.16
C GLU A 339 22.94 -6.73 16.83
N LYS A 340 23.40 -7.78 16.14
CA LYS A 340 22.65 -8.98 15.85
C LYS A 340 22.37 -9.76 17.15
N PRO A 341 21.10 -9.93 17.56
CA PRO A 341 20.75 -10.89 18.60
C PRO A 341 21.11 -12.31 18.12
N GLU A 342 21.53 -13.19 19.03
CA GLU A 342 21.80 -14.59 18.69
C GLU A 342 20.56 -15.25 18.04
N GLU A 343 20.74 -15.81 16.84
CA GLU A 343 19.73 -16.55 16.07
C GLU A 343 18.41 -15.80 15.81
N ASN A 344 18.47 -14.66 15.11
CA ASN A 344 17.29 -13.93 14.63
C ASN A 344 17.24 -13.88 13.09
N ILE A 345 16.33 -14.66 12.50
CA ILE A 345 16.19 -14.76 11.04
C ILE A 345 15.81 -13.44 10.36
N ILE A 346 15.17 -12.51 11.08
CA ILE A 346 14.78 -11.21 10.53
C ILE A 346 16.02 -10.36 10.27
N TYR A 347 16.99 -10.37 11.19
CA TYR A 347 18.29 -9.72 10.95
C TYR A 347 19.08 -10.41 9.84
N ASP A 348 19.10 -11.74 9.81
CA ASP A 348 19.84 -12.47 8.77
C ASP A 348 19.34 -12.11 7.37
N ILE A 349 18.01 -12.01 7.21
CA ILE A 349 17.37 -11.62 5.95
C ILE A 349 17.67 -10.15 5.62
N GLU A 350 17.56 -9.23 6.59
CA GLU A 350 17.87 -7.82 6.36
C GLU A 350 19.33 -7.61 5.97
N GLU A 351 20.26 -8.23 6.70
CA GLU A 351 21.70 -8.17 6.47
C GLU A 351 22.05 -8.68 5.07
N THR A 352 21.43 -9.79 4.66
CA THR A 352 21.58 -10.35 3.30
C THR A 352 21.17 -9.33 2.24
N ALA A 353 20.01 -8.70 2.42
CA ALA A 353 19.47 -7.73 1.47
C ALA A 353 20.30 -6.44 1.43
N VAL A 354 20.68 -5.89 2.58
CA VAL A 354 21.50 -4.68 2.69
C VAL A 354 22.87 -4.87 2.04
N LYS A 355 23.52 -6.02 2.24
CA LYS A 355 24.85 -6.30 1.66
C LYS A 355 24.81 -6.58 0.16
N SER A 356 23.73 -7.21 -0.32
CA SER A 356 23.65 -7.69 -1.70
C SER A 356 22.94 -6.73 -2.64
N PHE A 357 22.36 -5.64 -2.10
CA PHE A 357 21.51 -4.73 -2.85
C PHE A 357 22.20 -4.19 -4.11
N LYS A 358 21.64 -4.56 -5.26
CA LYS A 358 22.02 -3.99 -6.55
C LYS A 358 20.83 -4.03 -7.50
N ILE A 359 20.74 -3.02 -8.34
CA ILE A 359 19.79 -3.03 -9.47
C ILE A 359 20.33 -3.99 -10.52
N ASP A 360 19.51 -4.97 -10.92
CA ASP A 360 19.90 -5.98 -11.90
C ASP A 360 18.84 -6.08 -13.01
N LYS A 361 19.21 -5.59 -14.19
CA LYS A 361 18.33 -5.60 -15.37
C LYS A 361 18.28 -6.95 -16.08
N SER A 362 19.21 -7.86 -15.82
CA SER A 362 19.28 -9.16 -16.51
C SER A 362 18.08 -10.07 -16.19
N MET A 363 17.50 -9.89 -15.00
CA MET A 363 16.33 -10.64 -14.52
C MET A 363 14.99 -9.98 -14.84
N GLN A 364 15.00 -8.86 -15.56
CA GLN A 364 13.78 -8.10 -15.84
C GLN A 364 12.77 -8.94 -16.63
N ASP A 365 13.17 -9.60 -17.72
CA ASP A 365 12.22 -10.37 -18.52
C ASP A 365 11.69 -11.60 -17.77
N TYR A 366 12.57 -12.30 -17.06
CA TYR A 366 12.20 -13.49 -16.29
C TYR A 366 11.18 -13.17 -15.19
N LEU A 367 11.37 -12.05 -14.47
CA LEU A 367 10.47 -11.68 -13.39
C LEU A 367 9.17 -11.04 -13.91
N TYR A 368 9.19 -10.29 -15.02
CA TYR A 368 7.97 -9.60 -15.52
C TYR A 368 7.07 -10.45 -16.42
N PHE A 369 7.59 -11.50 -17.06
CA PHE A 369 6.84 -12.25 -18.08
C PHE A 369 6.77 -13.76 -17.86
N GLY A 370 7.48 -14.28 -16.85
CA GLY A 370 7.59 -15.73 -16.62
C GLY A 370 6.85 -16.26 -15.42
#